data_AF-A0A0G4L1A7-F1
#
_entry.id   AF-A0A0G4L1A7-F1
#
_cell.length_a   1.000
_cell.length_b   1.000
_cell.length_c   1.000
_cell.angle_alpha   90.00
_cell.angle_beta   90.00
_cell.angle_gamma   90.00
#
_symmetry.space_group_name_H-M   'P 1'
#
loop_
_entity.id
_entity.type
_entity.pdbx_description
1 polymer ?
#
loop_
_entity_poly.entity_id
_entity_poly.type
_entity_poly.pdbx_seq_one_letter_code
_entity_poly.pdbx_strand_id
1 'polypeptide(L)'
;MASNESKPVGATDAADQQDSPDYLQFESLPAGGKLNRWSQKITRGHDFPGAQAMLYGAGVPDRDTMKNAPHVGIATVWWEGNPCNTHLLDFGKIVKRGVEKQGFLGWQFNTIGVSDAITMGGEGMRFSLQTREIICDSIESVTCAQHHDANISIPGCDKNMPGVVMAAARHNRPFIMIYGGTIMKGHSELLESSINISTCYEASDNLERDAYGRVQQDKTRIAAILGIDANPRSPREREMVRRMEEERTGTVSTSA
;
A
#
# COMPACT_ATOMS: atom_id res chain seq x y z
N MET A 1 33.55 -55.07 -38.30
CA MET A 1 32.36 -54.51 -38.95
C MET A 1 31.15 -55.28 -38.43
N ALA A 2 30.49 -54.76 -37.39
CA ALA A 2 29.28 -55.34 -36.84
C ALA A 2 28.18 -54.29 -36.92
N SER A 3 27.04 -54.77 -37.39
CA SER A 3 25.84 -54.09 -37.86
C SER A 3 25.18 -53.17 -36.85
N ASN A 4 24.64 -52.10 -37.40
CA ASN A 4 23.79 -51.11 -36.78
C ASN A 4 22.40 -51.74 -36.53
N GLU A 5 22.02 -51.99 -35.27
CA GLU A 5 20.65 -52.33 -34.89
C GLU A 5 20.03 -51.18 -34.09
N SER A 6 19.03 -50.54 -34.69
CA SER A 6 18.17 -49.54 -34.08
C SER A 6 17.32 -50.16 -32.98
N LYS A 7 17.47 -49.70 -31.74
CA LYS A 7 16.52 -50.00 -30.65
C LYS A 7 15.25 -49.17 -30.81
N PRO A 8 14.07 -49.72 -30.45
CA PRO A 8 12.80 -49.03 -30.59
C PRO A 8 12.65 -47.95 -29.51
N VAL A 9 12.06 -46.82 -29.89
CA VAL A 9 11.64 -45.77 -28.96
C VAL A 9 10.39 -46.28 -28.23
N GLY A 10 10.61 -46.89 -27.06
CA GLY A 10 9.54 -47.15 -26.12
C GLY A 10 9.11 -45.83 -25.49
N ALA A 11 7.86 -45.42 -25.74
CA ALA A 11 7.20 -44.36 -25.01
C ALA A 11 7.14 -44.77 -23.53
N THR A 12 8.01 -44.18 -22.71
CA THR A 12 7.79 -44.16 -21.27
C THR A 12 6.88 -42.98 -21.00
N ASP A 13 5.67 -43.27 -20.50
CA ASP A 13 4.80 -42.32 -19.83
C ASP A 13 5.54 -41.74 -18.62
N ALA A 14 6.42 -40.77 -18.87
CA ALA A 14 6.99 -39.92 -17.85
C ALA A 14 5.87 -38.97 -17.45
N ALA A 15 5.03 -39.42 -16.50
CA ALA A 15 4.25 -38.51 -15.69
C ALA A 15 5.22 -37.43 -15.19
N ASP A 16 4.98 -36.20 -15.63
CA ASP A 16 5.68 -34.99 -15.22
C ASP A 16 5.69 -34.99 -13.68
N GLN A 17 6.81 -35.42 -13.07
CA GLN A 17 6.98 -35.34 -11.63
C GLN A 17 7.09 -33.85 -11.37
N GLN A 18 5.95 -33.24 -11.06
CA GLN A 18 5.86 -31.85 -10.68
C GLN A 18 6.71 -31.71 -9.41
N ASP A 19 7.95 -31.27 -9.59
CA ASP A 19 8.84 -30.93 -8.48
C ASP A 19 8.04 -30.06 -7.52
N SER A 20 8.09 -30.39 -6.22
CA SER A 20 7.43 -29.56 -5.21
C SER A 20 7.90 -28.14 -5.46
N PRO A 21 7.00 -27.17 -5.64
CA PRO A 21 7.43 -25.84 -6.01
C PRO A 21 8.40 -25.35 -4.94
N ASP A 22 9.61 -24.97 -5.37
CA ASP A 22 10.68 -24.40 -4.55
C ASP A 22 10.28 -23.01 -4.02
N TYR A 23 9.14 -22.93 -3.36
CA TYR A 23 8.76 -21.77 -2.59
C TYR A 23 9.64 -21.74 -1.35
N LEU A 24 10.06 -20.52 -0.97
CA LEU A 24 10.65 -20.27 0.34
C LEU A 24 9.76 -20.91 1.41
N GLN A 25 10.28 -21.94 2.07
CA GLN A 25 9.60 -22.60 3.17
C GLN A 25 9.66 -21.66 4.37
N PHE A 26 8.58 -20.91 4.59
CA PHE A 26 8.47 -20.07 5.77
C PHE A 26 8.12 -20.94 6.96
N GLU A 27 9.05 -21.06 7.91
CA GLU A 27 8.81 -21.72 9.17
C GLU A 27 7.65 -21.02 9.88
N SER A 28 6.50 -21.70 9.93
CA SER A 28 5.37 -21.25 10.72
C SER A 28 5.73 -21.44 12.18
N LEU A 29 6.07 -20.33 12.83
CA LEU A 29 6.47 -20.34 14.22
C LEU A 29 5.29 -20.80 15.10
N PRO A 30 5.53 -21.64 16.12
CA PRO A 30 4.48 -22.21 16.94
C PRO A 30 3.63 -21.13 17.62
N ALA A 31 2.38 -21.48 17.94
CA ALA A 31 1.49 -20.63 18.70
C ALA A 31 2.03 -20.41 20.12
N GLY A 32 1.89 -19.18 20.64
CA GLY A 32 2.50 -18.76 21.90
C GLY A 32 3.98 -18.41 21.74
N GLY A 33 4.46 -17.46 22.54
CA GLY A 33 5.84 -16.96 22.49
C GLY A 33 5.92 -15.44 22.62
N LYS A 34 7.13 -14.90 22.58
CA LYS A 34 7.34 -13.45 22.61
C LYS A 34 6.73 -12.81 21.37
N LEU A 35 6.23 -11.58 21.52
CA LEU A 35 5.67 -10.81 20.42
C LEU A 35 6.77 -10.21 19.53
N ASN A 36 7.95 -9.91 20.09
CA ASN A 36 9.07 -9.29 19.40
C ASN A 36 10.03 -10.33 18.76
N ARG A 37 9.49 -11.26 17.97
CA ARG A 37 10.21 -12.45 17.48
C ARG A 37 11.42 -12.12 16.59
N TRP A 38 11.32 -11.08 15.77
CA TRP A 38 12.36 -10.67 14.83
C TRP A 38 13.18 -9.49 15.37
N SER A 39 12.52 -8.46 15.91
CA SER A 39 13.21 -7.25 16.37
C SER A 39 14.18 -7.52 17.50
N GLN A 40 13.92 -8.53 18.34
CA GLN A 40 14.85 -8.96 19.39
C GLN A 40 16.26 -9.28 18.88
N LYS A 41 16.43 -9.64 17.60
CA LYS A 41 17.74 -9.89 17.00
C LYS A 41 18.64 -8.67 17.10
N ILE A 42 18.10 -7.48 16.84
CA ILE A 42 18.85 -6.22 16.83
C ILE A 42 18.72 -5.44 18.14
N THR A 43 17.73 -5.75 18.98
CA THR A 43 17.48 -5.01 20.23
C THR A 43 17.98 -5.70 21.50
N ARG A 44 18.25 -7.02 21.46
CA ARG A 44 18.71 -7.77 22.63
C ARG A 44 20.24 -7.83 22.70
N GLY A 45 20.76 -7.81 23.93
CA GLY A 45 22.17 -8.07 24.19
C GLY A 45 23.07 -6.92 23.72
N HIS A 46 24.29 -7.26 23.34
CA HIS A 46 25.34 -6.30 22.98
C HIS A 46 25.86 -6.48 21.54
N ASP A 47 25.23 -7.34 20.76
CA ASP A 47 25.73 -7.78 19.45
C ASP A 47 25.49 -6.73 18.35
N PHE A 48 24.49 -5.85 18.51
CA PHE A 48 24.11 -4.82 17.53
C PHE A 48 24.11 -3.40 18.12
N PRO A 49 25.24 -2.90 18.63
CA PRO A 49 25.30 -1.59 19.30
C PRO A 49 24.94 -0.44 18.36
N GLY A 50 25.31 -0.53 17.07
CA GLY A 50 24.94 0.47 16.06
C GLY A 50 23.44 0.54 15.82
N ALA A 51 22.76 -0.61 15.71
CA ALA A 51 21.31 -0.64 15.55
C ALA A 51 20.60 -0.05 16.78
N GLN A 52 21.04 -0.41 17.98
CA GLN A 52 20.48 0.12 19.23
C GLN A 52 20.66 1.64 19.32
N ALA A 53 21.85 2.17 18.99
CA ALA A 53 22.10 3.60 18.97
C ALA A 53 21.19 4.35 17.98
N MET A 54 21.04 3.82 16.76
CA MET A 54 20.15 4.41 15.75
C MET A 54 18.68 4.36 16.17
N LEU A 55 18.24 3.29 16.82
CA LEU A 55 16.88 3.17 17.36
C LEU A 55 16.60 4.19 18.47
N TYR A 56 17.56 4.44 19.37
CA TYR A 56 17.43 5.55 20.32
C TYR A 56 17.34 6.90 19.60
N GLY A 57 18.20 7.14 18.61
CA GLY A 57 18.14 8.35 17.78
C GLY A 57 16.82 8.53 17.04
N ALA A 58 16.17 7.43 16.67
CA ALA A 58 14.85 7.41 16.03
C ALA A 58 13.68 7.60 17.01
N GLY A 59 13.94 7.65 18.33
CA GLY A 59 12.95 7.98 19.35
C GLY A 59 12.45 6.80 20.21
N VAL A 60 13.17 5.68 20.27
CA VAL A 60 12.88 4.65 21.28
C VAL A 60 13.15 5.25 22.69
N PRO A 61 12.18 5.20 23.63
CA PRO A 61 12.26 5.98 24.86
C PRO A 61 13.30 5.45 25.86
N ASP A 62 13.43 4.13 25.97
CA ASP A 62 14.28 3.50 26.97
C ASP A 62 14.68 2.07 26.57
N ARG A 63 15.60 1.49 27.34
CA ARG A 63 16.18 0.16 27.07
C ARG A 63 15.19 -0.98 27.25
N ASP A 64 14.24 -0.85 28.18
CA ASP A 64 13.24 -1.88 28.42
C ASP A 64 12.27 -1.95 27.24
N THR A 65 11.76 -0.78 26.81
CA THR A 65 10.94 -0.64 25.60
C THR A 65 11.68 -1.21 24.39
N MET A 66 12.95 -0.83 24.18
CA MET A 66 13.78 -1.35 23.09
C MET A 66 13.83 -2.89 23.08
N LYS A 67 14.01 -3.50 24.25
CA LYS A 67 14.23 -4.94 24.39
C LYS A 67 12.95 -5.77 24.27
N ASN A 68 11.80 -5.20 24.63
CA ASN A 68 10.57 -5.96 24.85
C ASN A 68 9.43 -5.60 23.88
N ALA A 69 9.35 -4.35 23.42
CA ALA A 69 8.25 -3.90 22.57
C ALA A 69 8.41 -4.47 21.15
N PRO A 70 7.34 -5.04 20.56
CA PRO A 70 7.31 -5.39 19.15
C PRO A 70 7.46 -4.16 18.25
N HIS A 71 8.21 -4.31 17.17
CA HIS A 71 8.37 -3.28 16.15
C HIS A 71 7.34 -3.54 15.03
N VAL A 72 6.49 -2.58 14.74
CA VAL A 72 5.48 -2.67 13.68
C VAL A 72 5.84 -1.69 12.56
N GLY A 73 6.16 -2.22 11.39
CA GLY A 73 6.37 -1.43 10.19
C GLY A 73 5.02 -0.98 9.61
N ILE A 74 4.86 0.32 9.37
CA ILE A 74 3.64 0.90 8.80
C ILE A 74 3.98 1.43 7.41
N ALA A 75 3.68 0.63 6.38
CA ALA A 75 4.01 0.93 4.99
C ALA A 75 2.87 1.70 4.32
N THR A 76 3.02 3.01 4.15
CA THR A 76 2.10 3.81 3.33
C THR A 76 2.49 3.75 1.86
N VAL A 77 1.51 3.92 0.98
CA VAL A 77 1.76 4.16 -0.45
C VAL A 77 1.39 5.60 -0.80
N TRP A 78 1.90 6.55 -0.02
CA TRP A 78 1.58 7.96 -0.14
C TRP A 78 2.43 8.65 -1.20
N TRP A 79 1.80 9.54 -1.96
CA TRP A 79 2.43 10.59 -2.75
C TRP A 79 1.37 11.63 -3.14
N GLU A 80 1.80 12.86 -3.45
CA GLU A 80 0.91 14.02 -3.53
C GLU A 80 0.15 14.16 -4.86
N GLY A 81 0.67 13.60 -5.95
CA GLY A 81 0.13 13.79 -7.29
C GLY A 81 -1.00 12.84 -7.69
N ASN A 82 -1.57 12.07 -6.76
CA ASN A 82 -2.72 11.20 -7.04
C ASN A 82 -3.73 11.19 -5.90
N PRO A 83 -5.00 11.54 -6.16
CA PRO A 83 -6.03 11.62 -5.12
C PRO A 83 -6.27 10.30 -4.39
N CYS A 84 -5.95 9.14 -4.98
CA CYS A 84 -6.04 7.85 -4.29
C CYS A 84 -5.04 7.70 -3.14
N ASN A 85 -3.95 8.48 -3.13
CA ASN A 85 -2.79 8.27 -2.26
C ASN A 85 -2.45 9.47 -1.37
N THR A 86 -2.97 10.67 -1.66
CA THR A 86 -2.57 11.92 -0.98
C THR A 86 -2.82 11.93 0.52
N HIS A 87 -3.90 11.32 0.99
CA HIS A 87 -4.27 11.28 2.42
C HIS A 87 -3.56 10.17 3.21
N LEU A 88 -2.86 9.25 2.53
CA LEU A 88 -2.32 8.06 3.18
C LEU A 88 -1.18 8.35 4.15
N LEU A 89 -0.46 9.47 4.00
CA LEU A 89 0.57 9.89 4.95
C LEU A 89 -0.02 10.13 6.33
N ASP A 90 -1.10 10.92 6.40
CA ASP A 90 -1.78 11.24 7.65
C ASP A 90 -2.55 10.05 8.18
N PHE A 91 -3.08 9.21 7.29
CA PHE A 91 -3.69 7.94 7.70
C PHE A 91 -2.67 7.02 8.39
N GLY A 92 -1.44 6.93 7.85
CA GLY A 92 -0.34 6.22 8.49
C GLY A 92 -0.01 6.76 9.89
N LYS A 93 -0.06 8.08 10.11
CA LYS A 93 0.13 8.67 11.44
C LYS A 93 -0.99 8.27 12.41
N ILE A 94 -2.23 8.15 11.94
CA ILE A 94 -3.36 7.67 12.75
C ILE A 94 -3.13 6.21 13.17
N VAL A 95 -2.77 5.35 12.22
CA VAL A 95 -2.46 3.94 12.47
C VAL A 95 -1.29 3.80 13.45
N LYS A 96 -0.24 4.61 13.27
CA LYS A 96 0.92 4.65 14.19
C LYS A 96 0.50 4.93 15.62
N ARG A 97 -0.36 5.93 15.86
CA ARG A 97 -0.90 6.19 17.21
C ARG A 97 -1.69 5.00 17.75
N GLY A 98 -2.43 4.29 16.90
CA GLY A 98 -3.14 3.07 17.30
C GLY A 98 -2.20 1.95 17.76
N VAL A 99 -1.09 1.76 17.05
CA VAL A 99 -0.01 0.82 17.40
C VAL A 99 0.66 1.22 18.72
N GLU A 100 1.04 2.48 18.87
CA GLU A 100 1.71 2.98 20.07
C GLU A 100 0.83 2.89 21.32
N LYS A 101 -0.49 3.08 21.18
CA LYS A 101 -1.47 2.86 22.27
C LYS A 101 -1.48 1.42 22.80
N GLN A 102 -1.01 0.43 22.02
CA GLN A 102 -0.88 -0.96 22.46
C GLN A 102 0.49 -1.26 23.11
N GLY A 103 1.34 -0.24 23.29
CA GLY A 103 2.69 -0.41 23.84
C GLY A 103 3.69 -0.98 22.83
N PHE A 104 3.41 -0.88 21.52
CA PHE A 104 4.30 -1.32 20.46
C PHE A 104 5.05 -0.12 19.85
N LEU A 105 6.19 -0.38 19.20
CA LEU A 105 6.96 0.64 18.49
C LEU A 105 6.50 0.71 17.03
N GLY A 106 5.92 1.84 16.62
CA GLY A 106 5.41 2.07 15.27
C GLY A 106 6.39 2.81 14.35
N TRP A 107 6.82 2.16 13.27
CA TRP A 107 7.76 2.69 12.28
C TRP A 107 7.06 2.96 10.96
N GLN A 108 6.60 4.21 10.75
CA GLN A 108 6.01 4.60 9.47
C GLN A 108 7.10 4.82 8.42
N PHE A 109 6.92 4.17 7.28
CA PHE A 109 7.74 4.36 6.08
C PHE A 109 6.84 4.33 4.85
N ASN A 110 7.40 4.63 3.67
CA ASN A 110 6.64 4.77 2.44
C ASN A 110 7.23 3.96 1.31
N THR A 111 6.38 3.53 0.37
CA THR A 111 6.80 3.00 -0.94
C THR A 111 6.12 3.79 -2.08
N ILE A 112 6.55 3.53 -3.30
CA ILE A 112 6.10 4.23 -4.52
C ILE A 112 4.70 3.80 -4.93
N GLY A 113 4.07 4.61 -5.78
CA GLY A 113 2.86 4.27 -6.50
C GLY A 113 2.77 5.07 -7.79
N VAL A 114 1.90 4.63 -8.70
CA VAL A 114 1.57 5.36 -9.93
C VAL A 114 0.06 5.43 -10.09
N SER A 115 -0.42 6.45 -10.80
CA SER A 115 -1.85 6.60 -11.08
C SER A 115 -2.16 6.04 -12.46
N ASP A 116 -2.93 4.96 -12.49
CA ASP A 116 -3.41 4.40 -13.75
C ASP A 116 -4.26 5.44 -14.48
N ALA A 117 -5.15 6.14 -13.78
CA ALA A 117 -6.01 7.17 -14.35
C ALA A 117 -5.23 8.28 -15.10
N ILE A 118 -4.10 8.74 -14.54
CA ILE A 118 -3.25 9.77 -15.16
C ILE A 118 -2.49 9.21 -16.37
N THR A 119 -2.07 7.95 -16.31
CA THR A 119 -1.21 7.34 -17.32
C THR A 119 -1.97 6.65 -18.45
N MET A 120 -3.29 6.46 -18.31
CA MET A 120 -4.17 5.89 -19.33
C MET A 120 -3.96 6.57 -20.69
N GLY A 121 -3.75 5.77 -21.75
CA GLY A 121 -3.58 6.25 -23.11
C GLY A 121 -2.19 6.80 -23.45
N GLY A 122 -1.27 6.93 -22.48
CA GLY A 122 0.09 7.42 -22.70
C GLY A 122 1.17 6.35 -22.51
N GLU A 123 2.43 6.71 -22.81
CA GLU A 123 3.60 5.84 -22.61
C GLU A 123 3.79 5.43 -21.14
N GLY A 124 3.33 6.27 -20.20
CA GLY A 124 3.38 6.01 -18.77
C GLY A 124 2.66 4.71 -18.34
N MET A 125 1.65 4.26 -19.08
CA MET A 125 0.91 3.04 -18.75
C MET A 125 1.79 1.79 -18.76
N ARG A 126 2.90 1.82 -19.52
CA ARG A 126 3.93 0.75 -19.53
C ARG A 126 4.56 0.53 -18.16
N PHE A 127 4.50 1.54 -17.29
CA PHE A 127 5.02 1.49 -15.93
C PHE A 127 3.95 1.17 -14.88
N SER A 128 2.68 0.96 -15.22
CA SER A 128 1.63 0.63 -14.25
C SER A 128 1.89 -0.72 -13.57
N LEU A 129 1.79 -1.83 -14.31
CA LEU A 129 1.78 -3.18 -13.73
C LEU A 129 3.05 -3.51 -12.95
N GLN A 130 4.21 -3.09 -13.47
CA GLN A 130 5.51 -3.35 -12.83
C GLN A 130 5.65 -2.68 -11.44
N THR A 131 4.89 -1.61 -11.14
CA THR A 131 4.93 -1.02 -9.79
C THR A 131 4.44 -1.98 -8.71
N ARG A 132 3.60 -2.97 -9.06
CA ARG A 132 3.20 -4.03 -8.14
C ARG A 132 4.42 -4.74 -7.54
N GLU A 133 5.40 -5.09 -8.38
CA GLU A 133 6.63 -5.77 -7.96
C GLU A 133 7.51 -4.84 -7.15
N ILE A 134 7.69 -3.59 -7.59
CA ILE A 134 8.49 -2.61 -6.84
C ILE A 134 7.92 -2.38 -5.43
N ILE A 135 6.59 -2.26 -5.30
CA ILE A 135 5.90 -2.13 -4.01
C ILE A 135 6.17 -3.36 -3.15
N CYS A 136 6.06 -4.55 -3.75
CA CYS A 136 6.33 -5.82 -3.08
C CYS A 136 7.77 -5.85 -2.52
N ASP A 137 8.75 -5.65 -3.40
CA ASP A 137 10.17 -5.67 -3.08
C ASP A 137 10.55 -4.59 -2.06
N SER A 138 9.95 -3.40 -2.17
CA SER A 138 10.19 -2.30 -1.23
C SER A 138 9.77 -2.65 0.20
N ILE A 139 8.55 -3.19 0.36
CA ILE A 139 8.00 -3.51 1.68
C ILE A 139 8.72 -4.71 2.28
N GLU A 140 9.00 -5.73 1.46
CA GLU A 140 9.81 -6.89 1.85
C GLU A 140 11.18 -6.44 2.35
N SER A 141 11.88 -5.59 1.58
CA SER A 141 13.21 -5.09 1.91
C SER A 141 13.22 -4.38 3.25
N VAL A 142 12.32 -3.41 3.47
CA VAL A 142 12.27 -2.65 4.73
C VAL A 142 11.87 -3.56 5.90
N THR A 143 10.83 -4.38 5.74
CA THR A 143 10.33 -5.25 6.81
C THR A 143 11.37 -6.27 7.25
N CYS A 144 12.08 -6.88 6.30
CA CYS A 144 13.11 -7.87 6.59
C CYS A 144 14.39 -7.24 7.14
N ALA A 145 14.89 -6.16 6.52
CA ALA A 145 16.14 -5.51 6.93
C ALA A 145 16.03 -4.83 8.30
N GLN A 146 14.89 -4.19 8.60
CA GLN A 146 14.64 -3.52 9.88
C GLN A 146 14.11 -4.45 10.97
N HIS A 147 14.01 -5.75 10.68
CA HIS A 147 13.55 -6.76 11.64
C HIS A 147 12.17 -6.44 12.26
N HIS A 148 11.26 -5.82 11.50
CA HIS A 148 9.91 -5.54 11.98
C HIS A 148 9.14 -6.83 12.31
N ASP A 149 8.50 -6.89 13.47
CA ASP A 149 7.76 -8.08 13.91
C ASP A 149 6.42 -8.24 13.19
N ALA A 150 5.83 -7.14 12.74
CA ALA A 150 4.59 -7.09 11.99
C ALA A 150 4.64 -6.00 10.93
N ASN A 151 3.77 -6.12 9.93
CA ASN A 151 3.60 -5.10 8.90
C ASN A 151 2.12 -4.67 8.82
N ILE A 152 1.88 -3.36 8.81
CA ILE A 152 0.59 -2.78 8.45
C ILE A 152 0.80 -1.99 7.18
N SER A 153 0.14 -2.39 6.11
CA SER A 153 0.24 -1.69 4.83
C SER A 153 -1.03 -0.92 4.51
N ILE A 154 -0.87 0.29 3.99
CA ILE A 154 -1.96 1.21 3.66
C ILE A 154 -1.92 1.54 2.15
N PRO A 155 -2.43 0.64 1.28
CA PRO A 155 -2.55 0.89 -0.16
C PRO A 155 -3.80 1.72 -0.50
N GLY A 156 -3.76 2.48 -1.60
CA GLY A 156 -4.90 3.30 -2.04
C GLY A 156 -5.28 3.21 -3.52
N CYS A 157 -4.40 2.70 -4.39
CA CYS A 157 -4.62 2.63 -5.83
C CYS A 157 -4.42 1.20 -6.36
N ASP A 158 -4.89 0.91 -7.58
CA ASP A 158 -5.04 -0.43 -8.17
C ASP A 158 -3.86 -1.38 -7.84
N LYS A 159 -2.66 -1.08 -8.35
CA LYS A 159 -1.49 -1.97 -8.20
C LYS A 159 -0.90 -2.01 -6.79
N ASN A 160 -1.34 -1.12 -5.90
CA ASN A 160 -0.84 -1.07 -4.52
C ASN A 160 -1.34 -2.27 -3.72
N MET A 161 -2.64 -2.57 -3.76
CA MET A 161 -3.26 -3.65 -2.99
C MET A 161 -2.59 -5.03 -3.24
N PRO A 162 -2.43 -5.50 -4.49
CA PRO A 162 -1.75 -6.77 -4.72
C PRO A 162 -0.26 -6.71 -4.33
N GLY A 163 0.43 -5.58 -4.54
CA GLY A 163 1.84 -5.43 -4.18
C GLY A 163 2.10 -5.60 -2.68
N VAL A 164 1.24 -5.01 -1.82
CA VAL A 164 1.40 -5.15 -0.36
C VAL A 164 1.06 -6.56 0.13
N VAL A 165 0.09 -7.24 -0.48
CA VAL A 165 -0.27 -8.63 -0.14
C VAL A 165 0.83 -9.60 -0.59
N MET A 166 1.45 -9.36 -1.75
CA MET A 166 2.60 -10.14 -2.18
C MET A 166 3.78 -9.99 -1.22
N ALA A 167 4.08 -8.77 -0.75
CA ALA A 167 5.10 -8.58 0.28
C ALA A 167 4.79 -9.35 1.56
N ALA A 168 3.53 -9.30 2.01
CA ALA A 168 3.07 -10.02 3.20
C ALA A 168 3.28 -11.53 3.08
N ALA A 169 2.94 -12.10 1.93
CA ALA A 169 3.16 -13.51 1.64
C ALA A 169 4.66 -13.85 1.64
N ARG A 170 5.52 -12.99 1.10
CA ARG A 170 6.97 -13.20 1.04
C ARG A 170 7.70 -13.05 2.36
N HIS A 171 7.25 -12.19 3.27
CA HIS A 171 7.92 -12.09 4.58
C HIS A 171 7.28 -13.01 5.64
N ASN A 172 6.05 -13.49 5.40
CA ASN A 172 5.25 -14.35 6.29
C ASN A 172 5.29 -13.93 7.77
N ARG A 173 4.99 -12.65 8.02
CA ARG A 173 4.90 -12.05 9.37
C ARG A 173 3.47 -11.57 9.59
N PRO A 174 3.01 -11.39 10.84
CA PRO A 174 1.70 -10.80 11.12
C PRO A 174 1.46 -9.54 10.27
N PHE A 175 0.36 -9.54 9.53
CA PHE A 175 0.09 -8.55 8.50
C PHE A 175 -1.35 -8.07 8.55
N ILE A 176 -1.55 -6.76 8.37
CA ILE A 176 -2.86 -6.14 8.17
C ILE A 176 -2.78 -5.20 6.97
N MET A 177 -3.71 -5.35 6.02
CA MET A 177 -3.93 -4.37 4.97
C MET A 177 -5.08 -3.45 5.36
N ILE A 178 -4.83 -2.14 5.39
CA ILE A 178 -5.85 -1.11 5.61
C ILE A 178 -6.08 -0.39 4.30
N TYR A 179 -7.22 -0.64 3.65
CA TYR A 179 -7.57 0.03 2.41
C TYR A 179 -7.73 1.54 2.63
N GLY A 180 -7.09 2.35 1.78
CA GLY A 180 -7.11 3.81 1.86
C GLY A 180 -8.50 4.43 1.71
N GLY A 181 -9.44 3.72 1.10
CA GLY A 181 -10.82 4.18 0.93
C GLY A 181 -11.14 4.56 -0.51
N THR A 182 -12.44 4.58 -0.82
CA THR A 182 -12.94 4.99 -2.14
C THR A 182 -13.12 6.50 -2.20
N ILE A 183 -12.87 7.07 -3.38
CA ILE A 183 -13.24 8.47 -3.66
C ILE A 183 -14.77 8.60 -3.71
N MET A 184 -15.29 9.74 -3.27
CA MET A 184 -16.69 10.12 -3.49
C MET A 184 -16.93 10.46 -4.97
N LYS A 185 -18.15 10.26 -5.46
CA LYS A 185 -18.52 10.67 -6.81
C LYS A 185 -18.52 12.20 -6.91
N GLY A 186 -18.05 12.72 -8.04
CA GLY A 186 -18.24 14.12 -8.39
C GLY A 186 -19.67 14.38 -8.87
N HIS A 187 -20.06 15.65 -8.97
CA HIS A 187 -21.31 16.07 -9.60
C HIS A 187 -21.01 17.08 -10.70
N SER A 188 -21.60 16.90 -11.88
CA SER A 188 -21.45 17.81 -13.01
C SER A 188 -22.72 18.63 -13.14
N GLU A 189 -22.62 19.95 -13.05
CA GLU A 189 -23.74 20.85 -13.35
C GLU A 189 -24.14 20.77 -14.82
N LEU A 190 -23.18 20.53 -15.73
CA LEU A 190 -23.43 20.44 -17.17
C LEU A 190 -24.24 19.18 -17.53
N LEU A 191 -23.91 18.05 -16.91
CA LEU A 191 -24.57 16.77 -17.16
C LEU A 191 -25.71 16.49 -16.18
N GLU A 192 -25.96 17.39 -15.22
CA GLU A 192 -26.91 17.27 -14.10
C GLU A 192 -26.86 15.89 -13.42
N SER A 193 -25.68 15.28 -13.32
CA SER A 193 -25.52 13.89 -12.91
C SER A 193 -24.21 13.64 -12.14
N SER A 194 -24.15 12.48 -11.49
CA SER A 194 -22.93 12.03 -10.80
C SER A 194 -21.90 11.54 -11.81
N ILE A 195 -20.65 11.95 -11.64
CA ILE A 195 -19.54 11.66 -12.55
C ILE A 195 -18.39 10.98 -11.82
N ASN A 196 -17.54 10.30 -12.59
CA ASN A 196 -16.32 9.67 -12.11
C ASN A 196 -15.25 9.71 -13.23
N ILE A 197 -14.13 9.02 -13.01
CA ILE A 197 -13.04 8.97 -13.99
C ILE A 197 -13.44 8.33 -15.34
N SER A 198 -14.38 7.38 -15.37
CA SER A 198 -14.83 6.79 -16.64
C SER A 198 -15.62 7.80 -17.47
N THR A 199 -16.41 8.66 -16.81
CA THR A 199 -17.11 9.78 -17.46
C THR A 199 -16.14 10.70 -18.21
N CYS A 200 -14.92 10.90 -17.69
CA CYS A 200 -13.90 11.70 -18.39
C CYS A 200 -13.44 11.05 -19.70
N TYR A 201 -13.26 9.72 -19.71
CA TYR A 201 -12.88 9.00 -20.92
C TYR A 201 -14.02 8.97 -21.94
N GLU A 202 -15.25 8.76 -21.50
CA GLU A 202 -16.46 8.82 -22.35
C GLU A 202 -16.65 10.21 -22.98
N ALA A 203 -16.45 11.27 -22.19
CA ALA A 203 -16.51 12.64 -22.69
C ALA A 203 -15.45 12.91 -23.77
N SER A 204 -14.23 12.37 -23.60
CA SER A 204 -13.17 12.49 -24.60
C SER A 204 -13.54 11.84 -25.94
N ASP A 205 -14.15 10.66 -25.93
CA ASP A 205 -14.61 9.98 -27.15
C ASP A 205 -15.71 10.79 -27.87
N ASN A 206 -16.66 11.33 -27.11
CA ASN A 206 -17.73 12.16 -27.69
C ASN A 206 -17.20 13.46 -28.31
N LEU A 207 -16.16 14.07 -27.73
CA LEU A 207 -15.51 15.26 -28.30
C LEU A 207 -14.82 14.98 -29.64
N GLU A 208 -14.24 13.79 -29.80
CA GLU A 208 -13.63 13.38 -31.08
C GLU A 208 -14.69 13.04 -32.14
N ARG A 209 -15.84 12.48 -31.74
CA ARG A 209 -16.98 12.22 -32.64
C ARG A 209 -17.65 13.51 -33.13
N ASP A 210 -17.66 14.57 -32.30
CA ASP A 210 -18.16 15.90 -32.65
C ASP A 210 -17.14 16.76 -33.45
N ALA A 211 -16.25 16.12 -34.20
CA ALA A 211 -15.45 16.74 -35.27
C ALA A 211 -16.29 17.34 -36.44
N TYR A 212 -17.59 17.57 -36.24
CA TYR A 212 -18.40 18.54 -36.98
C TYR A 212 -18.83 19.72 -36.09
N GLY A 213 -17.84 20.49 -35.61
CA GLY A 213 -17.95 21.92 -35.34
C GLY A 213 -18.81 22.34 -34.14
N ARG A 214 -18.14 22.50 -32.97
CA ARG A 214 -18.30 23.60 -31.98
C ARG A 214 -17.79 23.23 -30.57
N VAL A 215 -16.72 22.46 -30.41
CA VAL A 215 -16.15 22.18 -29.06
C VAL A 215 -14.65 22.41 -28.97
N GLN A 216 -14.18 23.50 -29.59
CA GLN A 216 -12.78 23.95 -29.48
C GLN A 216 -12.51 24.79 -28.20
N GLN A 217 -13.52 25.03 -27.35
CA GLN A 217 -13.48 26.19 -26.46
C GLN A 217 -13.26 25.97 -24.96
N ASP A 218 -13.07 24.77 -24.42
CA ASP A 218 -12.81 24.66 -22.97
C ASP A 218 -11.93 23.49 -22.56
N LYS A 219 -10.61 23.66 -22.73
CA LYS A 219 -9.60 22.86 -22.01
C LYS A 219 -9.74 23.00 -20.47
N THR A 220 -10.46 24.03 -20.00
CA THR A 220 -10.74 24.32 -18.58
C THR A 220 -11.90 23.48 -18.00
N ARG A 221 -12.80 22.93 -18.83
CA ARG A 221 -14.02 22.26 -18.34
C ARG A 221 -13.87 20.78 -17.97
N ILE A 222 -12.83 20.09 -18.44
CA ILE A 222 -12.59 18.69 -18.03
C ILE A 222 -12.15 18.60 -16.55
N ALA A 223 -11.46 19.63 -16.04
CA ALA A 223 -11.16 19.74 -14.60
C ALA A 223 -12.45 19.86 -13.75
N ALA A 224 -13.49 20.53 -14.27
CA ALA A 224 -14.80 20.61 -13.64
C ALA A 224 -15.58 19.27 -13.69
N ILE A 225 -15.33 18.42 -14.69
CA ILE A 225 -15.90 17.07 -14.80
C ILE A 225 -15.27 16.07 -13.81
N LEU A 226 -14.14 16.41 -13.18
CA LEU A 226 -13.57 15.56 -12.12
C LEU A 226 -14.04 15.94 -10.72
N GLY A 227 -14.89 16.96 -10.56
CA GLY A 227 -15.24 17.45 -9.23
C GLY A 227 -14.00 17.84 -8.42
N ILE A 228 -12.95 18.33 -9.08
CA ILE A 228 -11.84 19.01 -8.42
C ILE A 228 -12.31 20.44 -8.11
N ASP A 229 -13.41 20.54 -7.36
CA ASP A 229 -13.49 21.58 -6.36
C ASP A 229 -12.66 21.03 -5.20
N ALA A 230 -11.53 21.67 -4.94
CA ALA A 230 -10.66 21.31 -3.85
C ALA A 230 -11.45 21.42 -2.54
N ASN A 231 -11.93 20.28 -2.02
CA ASN A 231 -12.77 20.09 -0.83
C ASN A 231 -14.28 20.14 -1.07
N PRO A 232 -14.94 18.98 -0.98
CA PRO A 232 -15.92 18.87 0.08
C PRO A 232 -15.84 17.51 0.74
N ARG A 233 -15.13 17.41 1.88
CA ARG A 233 -15.36 16.34 2.86
C ARG A 233 -16.89 16.19 3.02
N SER A 234 -17.43 14.97 2.94
CA SER A 234 -18.85 14.75 3.26
C SER A 234 -19.16 15.30 4.65
N PRO A 235 -20.41 15.66 4.99
CA PRO A 235 -20.75 16.05 6.37
C PRO A 235 -20.27 15.03 7.40
N ARG A 236 -20.24 13.74 7.04
CA ARG A 236 -19.70 12.65 7.86
C ARG A 236 -18.18 12.67 7.99
N GLU A 237 -17.44 12.94 6.92
CA GLU A 237 -15.97 13.07 6.97
C GLU A 237 -15.52 14.36 7.66
N ARG A 238 -16.28 15.46 7.52
CA ARG A 238 -16.05 16.68 8.32
C ARG A 238 -16.24 16.39 9.79
N GLU A 239 -17.32 15.70 10.15
CA GLU A 239 -17.60 15.31 11.53
C GLU A 239 -16.57 14.30 12.07
N MET A 240 -16.14 13.34 11.26
CA MET A 240 -15.09 12.38 11.65
C MET A 240 -13.76 13.08 11.88
N VAL A 241 -13.32 13.94 10.95
CA VAL A 241 -12.06 14.70 11.14
C VAL A 241 -12.18 15.67 12.31
N ARG A 242 -13.33 16.34 12.48
CA ARG A 242 -13.62 17.21 13.64
C ARG A 242 -13.50 16.43 14.94
N ARG A 243 -14.10 15.24 15.05
CA ARG A 243 -13.98 14.36 16.23
C ARG A 243 -12.54 13.91 16.47
N MET A 244 -11.81 13.59 15.41
CA MET A 244 -10.40 13.21 15.52
C MET A 244 -9.50 14.38 15.94
N GLU A 245 -9.85 15.62 15.57
CA GLU A 245 -9.18 16.84 16.02
C GLU A 245 -9.55 17.19 17.47
N GLU A 246 -10.82 17.01 17.86
CA GLU A 246 -11.29 17.19 19.25
C GLU A 246 -10.64 16.17 20.21
N GLU A 247 -10.47 14.92 19.77
CA GLU A 247 -9.69 13.90 20.49
C GLU A 247 -8.20 14.25 20.58
N ARG A 248 -7.66 14.98 19.59
CA ARG A 248 -6.26 15.43 19.57
C ARG A 248 -6.02 16.60 20.54
N THR A 249 -7.00 17.50 20.71
CA THR A 249 -6.88 18.69 21.56
C THR A 249 -7.45 18.53 22.97
N GLY A 250 -8.13 17.42 23.26
CA GLY A 250 -8.74 17.15 24.57
C GLY A 250 -9.96 18.01 24.88
N THR A 251 -10.48 18.76 23.91
CA THR A 251 -11.69 19.58 24.05
C THR A 251 -12.92 18.76 23.65
N VAL A 252 -13.40 17.91 24.57
CA VAL A 252 -14.76 17.36 24.45
C VAL A 252 -15.74 18.49 24.77
N SER A 253 -16.41 19.03 23.73
CA SER A 253 -17.57 19.91 23.93
C SER A 253 -18.74 19.06 24.43
N THR A 254 -18.99 19.12 25.73
CA THR A 254 -20.28 18.68 26.29
C THR A 254 -21.29 19.80 26.03
N SER A 255 -22.23 19.58 25.11
CA SER A 255 -23.50 20.31 25.13
C SER A 255 -24.64 19.33 24.90
N ALA A 256 -25.61 19.41 25.80
CA ALA A 256 -26.81 18.60 25.97
C ALA A 256 -27.77 18.63 24.77
#